data_AF-A0A0B2PBR7-F1
#
_entry.id   AF-A0A0B2PBR7-F1
#
_cell.length_a   1.000
_cell.length_b   1.000
_cell.length_c   1.000
_cell.angle_alpha   90.00
_cell.angle_beta   90.00
_cell.angle_gamma   90.00
#
_symmetry.space_group_name_H-M   'P 1'
#
loop_
_entity.id
_entity.type
_entity.pdbx_description
1 polymer ?
#
loop_
_entity_poly.entity_id
_entity_poly.type
_entity_poly.pdbx_seq_one_letter_code
_entity_poly.pdbx_strand_id
1 'polypeptide(L)'
;MVRIGRSAPINILSCLLSTKTRQCIECDNQSGHILKLDLQQANASWVRDVSWLSTLSSLQYLSLNFVKVTSTADELFQTVIRMPSLLELYLMSCDLDTLPPSLPFKIITSPLSGLDLSGNPFKRSSIPSWLFNMSNLTYISLSLSSLRGPLPLFRRGNLCKLQNLDLSDNDLTGGVTQMLDTLSFCSNQSLEYLDLSSNHLTGK
;
A
#
# COMPACT_ATOMS: atom_id res chain seq x y z
N MET A 1 -20.28 21.67 1.07
CA MET A 1 -20.02 21.73 -0.39
C MET A 1 -18.58 21.25 -0.58
N VAL A 2 -18.38 20.05 -1.14
CA VAL A 2 -17.03 19.46 -1.27
C VAL A 2 -16.21 20.33 -2.23
N ARG A 3 -15.19 21.01 -1.72
CA ARG A 3 -14.28 21.81 -2.54
C ARG A 3 -13.22 20.90 -3.14
N ILE A 4 -13.55 20.29 -4.25
CA ILE A 4 -12.56 19.60 -5.10
C ILE A 4 -11.87 20.68 -5.93
N GLY A 5 -10.54 20.78 -5.87
CA GLY A 5 -9.77 21.72 -6.68
C GLY A 5 -10.06 21.54 -8.17
N ARG A 6 -9.98 22.62 -8.96
CA ARG A 6 -10.31 22.64 -10.40
C ARG A 6 -9.53 21.64 -11.28
N SER A 7 -8.54 20.96 -10.71
CA SER A 7 -7.66 19.96 -11.35
C SER A 7 -8.05 18.50 -11.09
N ALA A 8 -8.94 18.20 -10.13
CA ALA A 8 -9.31 16.80 -9.94
C ALA A 8 -10.25 16.36 -11.09
N PRO A 9 -10.11 15.13 -11.61
CA PRO A 9 -10.85 14.70 -12.78
C PRO A 9 -12.36 14.89 -12.58
N ILE A 10 -13.05 15.26 -13.66
CA ILE A 10 -14.52 15.35 -13.78
C ILE A 10 -15.24 14.08 -13.25
N ASN A 11 -14.52 12.98 -13.07
CA ASN A 11 -15.02 11.70 -12.57
C ASN A 11 -15.07 11.56 -11.04
N ILE A 12 -14.42 12.42 -10.24
CA ILE A 12 -14.75 12.49 -8.80
C ILE A 12 -16.19 13.01 -8.63
N LEU A 13 -16.65 13.87 -9.55
CA LEU A 13 -18.06 14.30 -9.62
C LEU A 13 -18.99 13.16 -10.06
N SER A 14 -18.57 12.24 -10.94
CA SER A 14 -19.41 11.07 -11.30
C SER A 14 -19.57 10.07 -10.14
N CYS A 15 -18.53 9.90 -9.30
CA CYS A 15 -18.67 9.25 -8.00
C CYS A 15 -19.60 10.03 -7.05
N LEU A 16 -19.62 11.36 -7.06
CA LEU A 16 -20.57 12.14 -6.24
C LEU A 16 -22.03 12.08 -6.75
N LEU A 17 -22.26 11.75 -8.03
CA LEU A 17 -23.57 11.83 -8.69
C LEU A 17 -24.34 10.49 -8.77
N SER A 18 -23.71 9.35 -8.52
CA SER A 18 -24.38 8.05 -8.54
C SER A 18 -25.07 7.76 -7.19
N THR A 19 -26.34 7.37 -7.19
CA THR A 19 -27.10 7.11 -5.94
C THR A 19 -26.63 5.87 -5.14
N LYS A 20 -25.62 5.14 -5.64
CA LYS A 20 -24.93 4.02 -4.95
C LYS A 20 -23.68 4.44 -4.15
N THR A 21 -23.26 5.70 -4.14
CA THR A 21 -21.87 6.11 -3.85
C THR A 21 -21.60 6.77 -2.50
N ARG A 22 -22.49 6.66 -1.51
CA ARG A 22 -22.14 7.08 -0.14
C ARG A 22 -20.97 6.30 0.49
N GLN A 23 -20.45 5.26 -0.19
CA GLN A 23 -19.34 4.43 0.28
C GLN A 23 -17.98 4.79 -0.34
N CYS A 24 -17.92 5.56 -1.44
CA CYS A 24 -16.68 5.79 -2.18
C CYS A 24 -15.88 7.02 -1.71
N ILE A 25 -16.57 8.01 -1.12
CA ILE A 25 -15.93 9.24 -0.62
C ILE A 25 -16.49 9.51 0.78
N GLU A 26 -15.60 9.67 1.75
CA GLU A 26 -15.93 10.14 3.09
C GLU A 26 -15.22 11.47 3.35
N CYS A 27 -15.95 12.43 3.90
CA CYS A 27 -15.42 13.74 4.24
C CYS A 27 -15.54 14.00 5.74
N ASP A 28 -14.61 14.77 6.28
CA ASP A 28 -14.69 15.29 7.63
C ASP A 28 -15.91 16.22 7.77
N ASN A 29 -16.72 16.01 8.80
CA ASN A 29 -17.99 16.70 8.98
C ASN A 29 -17.84 18.20 9.29
N GLN A 30 -16.67 18.64 9.77
CA GLN A 30 -16.42 20.04 10.15
C GLN A 30 -15.73 20.82 9.03
N SER A 31 -14.61 20.30 8.53
CA SER A 31 -13.77 20.95 7.50
C SER A 31 -14.25 20.67 6.07
N GLY A 32 -14.99 19.57 5.85
CA GLY A 32 -15.38 19.12 4.53
C GLY A 32 -14.24 18.54 3.68
N HIS A 33 -13.05 18.33 4.27
CA HIS A 33 -11.92 17.66 3.61
C HIS A 33 -12.20 16.18 3.39
N ILE A 34 -11.67 15.62 2.30
CA ILE A 34 -11.81 14.19 1.99
C ILE A 34 -10.88 13.39 2.91
N LEU A 35 -11.44 12.42 3.63
CA LEU A 35 -10.74 11.48 4.51
C LEU A 35 -10.60 10.10 3.86
N LYS A 36 -11.60 9.66 3.11
CA LYS A 36 -11.60 8.36 2.42
C LYS A 36 -11.89 8.54 0.94
N LEU A 37 -11.11 7.87 0.12
CA LEU A 37 -11.32 7.80 -1.32
C LEU A 37 -11.16 6.36 -1.81
N ASP A 38 -12.25 5.79 -2.30
CA ASP A 38 -12.32 4.42 -2.83
C ASP A 38 -12.78 4.47 -4.30
N LEU A 39 -11.89 4.05 -5.20
CA LEU A 39 -12.03 4.16 -6.64
C LEU A 39 -11.94 2.79 -7.34
N GLN A 40 -12.19 1.67 -6.64
CA GLN A 40 -11.94 0.30 -7.13
C GLN A 40 -12.63 -0.08 -8.45
N GLN A 41 -13.68 0.67 -8.85
CA GLN A 41 -14.47 0.41 -10.05
C GLN A 41 -14.47 1.60 -11.02
N ALA A 42 -13.60 2.58 -10.80
CA ALA A 42 -13.53 3.74 -11.66
C ALA A 42 -12.81 3.36 -12.97
N ASN A 43 -13.47 3.60 -14.11
CA ASN A 43 -12.88 3.41 -15.44
C ASN A 43 -11.47 4.05 -15.49
N ALA A 44 -10.41 3.27 -15.68
CA ALA A 44 -9.00 3.66 -15.46
C ALA A 44 -8.46 4.78 -16.38
N SER A 45 -9.31 5.41 -17.19
CA SER A 45 -8.93 6.52 -18.07
C SER A 45 -8.40 7.77 -17.35
N TRP A 46 -8.69 7.94 -16.04
CA TRP A 46 -8.23 9.08 -15.23
C TRP A 46 -6.85 8.91 -14.60
N VAL A 47 -6.25 7.71 -14.56
CA VAL A 47 -4.95 7.47 -13.87
C VAL A 47 -3.73 7.91 -14.68
N ARG A 48 -3.94 8.59 -15.81
CA ARG A 48 -2.84 9.20 -16.57
C ARG A 48 -2.17 10.34 -15.80
N ASP A 49 -2.87 10.91 -14.82
CA ASP A 49 -2.36 11.96 -13.94
C ASP A 49 -2.82 11.70 -12.49
N VAL A 50 -1.84 11.50 -11.60
CA VAL A 50 -2.04 11.27 -10.16
C VAL A 50 -1.61 12.47 -9.32
N SER A 51 -1.16 13.56 -9.94
CA SER A 51 -0.63 14.74 -9.25
C SER A 51 -1.66 15.39 -8.31
N TRP A 52 -2.95 15.28 -8.64
CA TRP A 52 -4.04 15.78 -7.81
C TRP A 52 -4.13 15.09 -6.44
N LEU A 53 -3.64 13.85 -6.28
CA LEU A 53 -3.62 13.14 -4.98
C LEU A 53 -2.82 13.92 -3.94
N SER A 54 -1.75 14.60 -4.36
CA SER A 54 -0.92 15.42 -3.48
C SER A 54 -1.70 16.59 -2.83
N THR A 55 -2.83 16.99 -3.42
CA THR A 55 -3.69 18.06 -2.88
C THR A 55 -4.57 17.59 -1.74
N LEU A 56 -4.75 16.28 -1.57
CA LEU A 56 -5.61 15.68 -0.55
C LEU A 56 -4.85 15.42 0.76
N SER A 57 -4.33 16.49 1.38
CA SER A 57 -3.47 16.40 2.57
C SER A 57 -4.11 15.76 3.80
N SER A 58 -5.45 15.71 3.87
CA SER A 58 -6.22 15.07 4.96
C SER A 58 -6.64 13.63 4.67
N LEU A 59 -6.30 13.09 3.48
CA LEU A 59 -6.71 11.74 3.09
C LEU A 59 -6.05 10.70 3.99
N GLN A 60 -6.87 9.82 4.55
CA GLN A 60 -6.48 8.74 5.46
C GLN A 60 -6.59 7.37 4.80
N TYR A 61 -7.55 7.18 3.90
CA TYR A 61 -7.75 5.93 3.18
C TYR A 61 -7.77 6.18 1.68
N LEU A 62 -6.94 5.46 0.94
CA LEU A 62 -6.96 5.43 -0.52
C LEU A 62 -7.04 3.99 -1.01
N SER A 63 -8.04 3.71 -1.82
CA SER A 63 -8.19 2.42 -2.50
C SER A 63 -8.34 2.61 -4.00
N LEU A 64 -7.42 2.02 -4.76
CA LEU A 64 -7.42 1.96 -6.22
C LEU A 64 -7.46 0.52 -6.73
N ASN A 65 -7.89 -0.46 -5.92
CA ASN A 65 -7.86 -1.87 -6.34
C ASN A 65 -8.52 -2.06 -7.71
N PHE A 66 -7.96 -2.93 -8.55
CA PHE A 66 -8.45 -3.21 -9.89
C PHE A 66 -8.38 -2.02 -10.87
N VAL A 67 -7.77 -0.90 -10.48
CA VAL A 67 -7.50 0.22 -11.37
C VAL A 67 -6.09 0.09 -11.94
N LYS A 68 -5.98 0.05 -13.28
CA LYS A 68 -4.69 -0.02 -13.98
C LYS A 68 -3.92 1.30 -13.86
N VAL A 69 -2.77 1.31 -13.18
CA VAL A 69 -1.97 2.53 -12.90
C VAL A 69 -0.55 2.51 -13.52
N THR A 70 -0.30 1.62 -14.47
CA THR A 70 1.04 1.26 -14.96
C THR A 70 1.92 2.42 -15.46
N SER A 71 1.34 3.45 -16.09
CA SER A 71 2.14 4.57 -16.63
C SER A 71 2.63 5.56 -15.57
N THR A 72 2.08 5.49 -14.35
CA THR A 72 2.31 6.47 -13.27
C THR A 72 2.67 5.79 -11.95
N ALA A 73 3.04 4.51 -11.96
CA ALA A 73 3.32 3.71 -10.76
C ALA A 73 4.36 4.38 -9.84
N ASP A 74 5.51 4.78 -10.37
CA ASP A 74 6.56 5.44 -9.58
C ASP A 74 6.08 6.76 -8.98
N GLU A 75 5.38 7.59 -9.76
CA GLU A 75 4.84 8.88 -9.30
C GLU A 75 3.77 8.68 -8.22
N LEU A 76 2.89 7.69 -8.41
CA LEU A 76 1.86 7.30 -7.45
C LEU A 76 2.52 6.90 -6.13
N PHE A 77 3.47 5.94 -6.16
CA PHE A 77 4.20 5.50 -4.97
C PHE A 77 4.91 6.68 -4.29
N GLN A 78 5.63 7.52 -5.04
CA GLN A 78 6.33 8.68 -4.49
C GLN A 78 5.38 9.72 -3.88
N THR A 79 4.16 9.83 -4.39
CA THR A 79 3.14 10.74 -3.89
C THR A 79 2.53 10.21 -2.60
N VAL A 80 1.99 8.99 -2.63
CA VAL A 80 1.22 8.41 -1.51
C VAL A 80 2.08 8.19 -0.26
N ILE A 81 3.33 7.79 -0.41
CA ILE A 81 4.24 7.58 0.74
C ILE A 81 4.59 8.88 1.48
N ARG A 82 4.41 10.04 0.84
CA ARG A 82 4.68 11.36 1.41
C ARG A 82 3.43 12.03 1.98
N MET A 83 2.26 11.41 1.83
CA MET A 83 1.02 11.99 2.32
C MET A 83 1.03 11.97 3.86
N PRO A 84 0.85 13.12 4.52
CA PRO A 84 1.09 13.25 5.96
C PRO A 84 -0.01 12.60 6.82
N SER A 85 -1.13 12.22 6.22
CA SER A 85 -2.30 11.67 6.91
C SER A 85 -2.71 10.27 6.43
N LEU A 86 -2.03 9.70 5.42
CA LEU A 86 -2.46 8.47 4.78
C LEU A 86 -2.15 7.24 5.64
N LEU A 87 -3.20 6.61 6.17
CA LEU A 87 -3.13 5.46 7.07
C LEU A 87 -3.25 4.13 6.34
N GLU A 88 -4.07 4.08 5.28
CA GLU A 88 -4.34 2.85 4.53
C GLU A 88 -4.26 3.09 3.03
N LEU A 89 -3.54 2.20 2.35
CA LEU A 89 -3.34 2.22 0.91
C LEU A 89 -3.62 0.83 0.32
N TYR A 90 -4.58 0.75 -0.60
CA TYR A 90 -4.94 -0.48 -1.31
C TYR A 90 -4.75 -0.30 -2.81
N LEU A 91 -3.82 -1.08 -3.38
CA LEU A 91 -3.49 -1.11 -4.81
C LEU A 91 -3.50 -2.55 -5.34
N MET A 92 -4.46 -3.37 -4.87
CA MET A 92 -4.59 -4.76 -5.29
C MET A 92 -4.90 -4.83 -6.79
N SER A 93 -4.22 -5.70 -7.54
CA SER A 93 -4.49 -5.92 -8.97
C SER A 93 -4.48 -4.64 -9.82
N CYS A 94 -3.49 -3.77 -9.61
CA CYS A 94 -3.30 -2.50 -10.30
C CYS A 94 -2.36 -2.58 -11.53
N ASP A 95 -1.92 -3.79 -11.89
CA ASP A 95 -0.96 -4.09 -12.97
C ASP A 95 0.44 -3.49 -12.73
N LEU A 96 0.79 -3.23 -11.46
CA LEU A 96 2.09 -2.71 -11.07
C LEU A 96 3.18 -3.77 -11.32
N ASP A 97 4.17 -3.47 -12.16
CA ASP A 97 5.19 -4.43 -12.58
C ASP A 97 6.51 -4.34 -11.78
N THR A 98 6.66 -3.26 -11.00
CA THR A 98 7.88 -2.96 -10.26
C THR A 98 7.57 -2.31 -8.91
N LEU A 99 8.30 -2.75 -7.88
CA LEU A 99 8.47 -2.03 -6.62
C LEU A 99 9.76 -1.20 -6.71
N PRO A 100 9.74 0.08 -6.30
CA PRO A 100 10.95 0.89 -6.29
C PRO A 100 11.98 0.28 -5.33
N PRO A 101 13.25 0.10 -5.72
CA PRO A 101 14.25 -0.55 -4.88
C PRO A 101 14.65 0.32 -3.67
N SER A 102 14.50 1.63 -3.81
CA SER A 102 14.73 2.61 -2.76
C SER A 102 13.70 3.72 -2.87
N LEU A 103 13.46 4.39 -1.75
CA LEU A 103 12.62 5.57 -1.71
C LEU A 103 13.42 6.72 -1.07
N PRO A 104 13.12 8.00 -1.38
CA PRO A 104 13.90 9.12 -0.88
C PRO A 104 13.88 9.21 0.66
N PHE A 105 14.98 9.70 1.22
CA PHE A 105 15.29 9.70 2.65
C PHE A 105 14.31 10.56 3.47
N LYS A 106 13.11 10.03 3.82
CA LYS A 106 12.24 10.50 4.93
C LYS A 106 10.99 9.64 5.24
N ILE A 107 10.94 8.37 4.83
CA ILE A 107 9.70 7.56 4.91
C ILE A 107 9.44 6.89 6.24
N ILE A 108 10.42 6.89 7.14
CA ILE A 108 10.29 6.34 8.49
C ILE A 108 9.21 7.08 9.30
N THR A 109 8.81 8.29 8.87
CA THR A 109 7.73 9.09 9.47
C THR A 109 6.38 8.91 8.80
N SER A 110 6.24 7.99 7.84
CA SER A 110 4.94 7.72 7.22
C SER A 110 3.94 7.24 8.29
N PRO A 111 2.71 7.79 8.32
CA PRO A 111 1.67 7.32 9.24
C PRO A 111 1.02 6.02 8.74
N LEU A 112 1.43 5.51 7.58
CA LEU A 112 0.87 4.33 6.95
C LEU A 112 0.91 3.12 7.89
N SER A 113 -0.24 2.47 8.02
CA SER A 113 -0.49 1.33 8.89
C SER A 113 -0.98 0.10 8.11
N GLY A 114 -1.79 0.31 7.06
CA GLY A 114 -2.23 -0.75 6.17
C GLY A 114 -1.72 -0.56 4.74
N LEU A 115 -1.14 -1.62 4.17
CA LEU A 115 -0.71 -1.63 2.78
C LEU A 115 -1.10 -2.94 2.08
N ASP A 116 -1.88 -2.83 1.02
CA ASP A 116 -2.20 -3.95 0.12
C ASP A 116 -1.66 -3.68 -1.28
N LEU A 117 -0.70 -4.49 -1.73
CA LEU A 117 -0.21 -4.50 -3.11
C LEU A 117 -0.38 -5.88 -3.76
N SER A 118 -1.29 -6.72 -3.26
CA SER A 118 -1.48 -8.09 -3.75
C SER A 118 -1.96 -8.14 -5.20
N GLY A 119 -1.70 -9.26 -5.88
CA GLY A 119 -2.14 -9.47 -7.26
C GLY A 119 -1.50 -8.55 -8.30
N ASN A 120 -0.31 -7.98 -8.01
CA ASN A 120 0.43 -7.15 -8.95
C ASN A 120 1.62 -7.92 -9.56
N PRO A 121 1.91 -7.82 -10.87
CA PRO A 121 2.93 -8.61 -11.54
C PRO A 121 4.38 -8.13 -11.27
N PHE A 122 4.83 -8.11 -10.01
CA PHE A 122 6.16 -7.66 -9.55
C PHE A 122 7.33 -8.61 -9.93
N LYS A 123 7.28 -9.26 -11.09
CA LYS A 123 8.24 -10.26 -11.59
C LYS A 123 9.70 -9.78 -11.64
N ARG A 124 9.91 -8.46 -11.67
CA ARG A 124 11.23 -7.80 -11.74
C ARG A 124 11.74 -7.32 -10.38
N SER A 125 10.96 -7.52 -9.32
CA SER A 125 11.26 -6.98 -7.99
C SER A 125 11.47 -8.09 -6.97
N SER A 126 12.38 -7.80 -6.04
CA SER A 126 12.39 -8.42 -4.71
C SER A 126 11.67 -7.52 -3.72
N ILE A 127 11.36 -8.04 -2.53
CA ILE A 127 10.76 -7.21 -1.49
C ILE A 127 11.81 -6.21 -0.98
N PRO A 128 11.57 -4.89 -1.14
CA PRO A 128 12.58 -3.89 -0.78
C PRO A 128 12.60 -3.65 0.73
N SER A 129 13.80 -3.42 1.28
CA SER A 129 14.00 -3.26 2.73
C SER A 129 13.30 -2.02 3.32
N TRP A 130 13.01 -1.00 2.51
CA TRP A 130 12.30 0.19 2.97
C TRP A 130 10.88 -0.13 3.45
N LEU A 131 10.24 -1.16 2.89
CA LEU A 131 8.87 -1.55 3.26
C LEU A 131 8.83 -1.96 4.73
N PHE A 132 9.84 -2.71 5.14
CA PHE A 132 10.01 -3.19 6.50
C PHE A 132 10.72 -2.19 7.42
N ASN A 133 10.97 -0.96 6.95
CA ASN A 133 11.43 0.15 7.79
C ASN A 133 10.28 1.07 8.25
N MET A 134 9.05 0.86 7.77
CA MET A 134 7.88 1.59 8.23
C MET A 134 7.36 0.98 9.55
N SER A 135 7.68 1.62 10.67
CA SER A 135 7.39 1.09 12.02
C SER A 135 5.92 1.13 12.44
N ASN A 136 5.07 1.81 11.67
CA ASN A 136 3.63 1.92 11.92
C ASN A 136 2.78 0.84 11.25
N LEU A 137 3.36 0.04 10.35
CA LEU A 137 2.63 -0.99 9.63
C LEU A 137 2.09 -2.07 10.57
N THR A 138 0.78 -2.32 10.44
CA THR A 138 0.01 -3.37 11.11
C THR A 138 -0.47 -4.43 10.12
N TYR A 139 -0.72 -4.05 8.85
CA TYR A 139 -1.16 -4.95 7.78
C TYR A 139 -0.31 -4.77 6.52
N ILE A 140 0.22 -5.86 5.99
CA ILE A 140 0.93 -5.91 4.72
C ILE A 140 0.44 -7.14 3.93
N SER A 141 -0.02 -6.91 2.70
CA SER A 141 -0.23 -7.98 1.72
C SER A 141 0.56 -7.73 0.43
N LEU A 142 1.37 -8.72 0.07
CA LEU A 142 2.10 -8.82 -1.20
C LEU A 142 1.79 -10.15 -1.91
N SER A 143 0.67 -10.81 -1.58
CA SER A 143 0.37 -12.13 -2.13
C SER A 143 0.08 -12.10 -3.62
N LEU A 144 0.19 -13.25 -4.28
CA LEU A 144 -0.13 -13.43 -5.70
C LEU A 144 0.63 -12.46 -6.62
N SER A 145 1.89 -12.13 -6.31
CA SER A 145 2.60 -11.02 -6.95
C SER A 145 3.84 -11.41 -7.77
N SER A 146 4.14 -12.70 -7.88
CA SER A 146 5.34 -13.21 -8.59
C SER A 146 6.67 -12.57 -8.11
N LEU A 147 6.74 -12.14 -6.85
CA LEU A 147 7.94 -11.56 -6.25
C LEU A 147 9.03 -12.60 -6.11
N ARG A 148 10.29 -12.19 -6.35
CA ARG A 148 11.46 -13.08 -6.36
C ARG A 148 12.51 -12.69 -5.34
N GLY A 149 13.47 -13.58 -5.14
CA GLY A 149 14.62 -13.34 -4.26
C GLY A 149 14.34 -13.73 -2.81
N PRO A 150 15.26 -13.45 -1.89
CA PRO A 150 15.15 -13.90 -0.51
C PRO A 150 14.10 -13.09 0.27
N LEU A 151 13.50 -13.70 1.30
CA LEU A 151 12.84 -12.95 2.36
C LEU A 151 13.81 -11.88 2.92
N PRO A 152 13.39 -10.62 3.05
CA PRO A 152 14.29 -9.58 3.51
C PRO A 152 14.53 -9.67 5.02
N LEU A 153 15.76 -9.36 5.41
CA LEU A 153 16.13 -9.11 6.79
C LEU A 153 15.97 -7.60 7.07
N PHE A 154 15.38 -7.27 8.22
CA PHE A 154 15.13 -5.89 8.62
C PHE A 154 15.75 -5.59 9.98
N ARG A 155 15.76 -4.30 10.33
CA ARG A 155 16.36 -3.86 11.58
C ARG A 155 15.52 -4.37 12.76
N ARG A 156 16.21 -4.83 13.81
CA ARG A 156 15.57 -5.18 15.10
C ARG A 156 14.69 -4.03 15.60
N GLY A 157 13.49 -4.35 16.04
CA GLY A 157 12.53 -3.36 16.54
C GLY A 157 11.66 -2.72 15.45
N ASN A 158 11.88 -2.99 14.16
CA ASN A 158 10.91 -2.65 13.12
C ASN A 158 9.75 -3.65 13.13
N LEU A 159 8.59 -3.21 12.63
CA LEU A 159 7.37 -4.03 12.49
C LEU A 159 6.82 -4.61 13.80
N CYS A 160 7.18 -4.07 14.96
CA CYS A 160 6.64 -4.56 16.23
C CYS A 160 5.14 -4.33 16.42
N LYS A 161 4.50 -3.59 15.50
CA LYS A 161 3.06 -3.40 15.42
C LYS A 161 2.39 -4.31 14.37
N LEU A 162 3.16 -5.09 13.61
CA LEU A 162 2.65 -5.90 12.52
C LEU A 162 1.76 -7.03 13.05
N GLN A 163 0.50 -7.00 12.64
CA GLN A 163 -0.52 -7.98 12.98
C GLN A 163 -0.73 -8.99 11.87
N ASN A 164 -0.71 -8.54 10.61
CA ASN A 164 -1.01 -9.37 9.45
C ASN A 164 0.07 -9.21 8.39
N LEU A 165 0.69 -10.33 8.02
CA LEU A 165 1.64 -10.41 6.93
C LEU A 165 1.26 -11.54 5.99
N ASP A 166 0.90 -11.18 4.76
CA ASP A 166 0.63 -12.12 3.68
C ASP A 166 1.65 -11.95 2.56
N LEU A 167 2.53 -12.94 2.40
CA LEU A 167 3.50 -13.06 1.32
C LEU A 167 3.25 -14.31 0.46
N SER A 168 2.06 -14.93 0.58
CA SER A 168 1.71 -16.17 -0.11
C SER A 168 1.73 -16.03 -1.64
N ASP A 169 1.85 -17.17 -2.33
CA ASP A 169 1.78 -17.23 -3.80
C ASP A 169 2.79 -16.30 -4.50
N ASN A 170 4.07 -16.47 -4.18
CA ASN A 170 5.19 -15.77 -4.80
C ASN A 170 6.34 -16.74 -5.13
N ASP A 171 7.41 -16.23 -5.73
CA ASP A 171 8.64 -16.98 -6.04
C ASP A 171 9.73 -16.69 -4.96
N LEU A 172 9.34 -16.43 -3.70
CA LEU A 172 10.29 -16.04 -2.64
C LEU A 172 11.14 -17.22 -2.19
N THR A 173 12.39 -16.93 -1.84
CA THR A 173 13.39 -17.90 -1.40
C THR A 173 13.96 -17.52 -0.03
N GLY A 174 14.92 -18.30 0.48
CA GLY A 174 15.61 -17.99 1.74
C GLY A 174 15.00 -18.68 2.96
N GLY A 175 15.60 -18.41 4.12
CA GLY A 175 15.31 -19.09 5.38
C GLY A 175 14.23 -18.38 6.20
N VAL A 176 13.12 -19.06 6.52
CA VAL A 176 12.05 -18.49 7.37
C VAL A 176 12.55 -18.14 8.78
N THR A 177 13.44 -18.96 9.34
CA THR A 177 13.98 -18.78 10.70
C THR A 177 14.60 -17.40 10.91
N GLN A 178 15.39 -16.89 9.95
CA GLN A 178 16.07 -15.60 10.10
C GLN A 178 15.09 -14.41 10.14
N MET A 179 13.99 -14.51 9.38
CA MET A 179 12.93 -13.51 9.39
C MET A 179 12.17 -13.55 10.73
N LEU A 180 11.83 -14.74 11.22
CA LEU A 180 11.15 -14.92 12.51
C LEU A 180 12.03 -14.46 13.68
N ASP A 181 13.33 -14.74 13.65
CA ASP A 181 14.28 -14.24 14.63
C ASP A 181 14.25 -12.71 14.72
N THR A 182 14.11 -12.02 13.58
CA THR A 182 14.03 -10.56 13.55
C THR A 182 12.73 -10.04 14.16
N LEU A 183 11.60 -10.71 13.90
CA LEU A 183 10.30 -10.38 14.50
C LEU A 183 10.27 -10.65 16.02
N SER A 184 11.01 -11.66 16.48
CA SER A 184 11.06 -12.05 17.90
C SER A 184 11.66 -10.98 18.82
N PHE A 185 12.37 -9.98 18.27
CA PHE A 185 12.91 -8.85 19.05
C PHE A 185 11.86 -7.86 19.53
N CYS A 186 10.60 -8.01 19.11
CA CYS A 186 9.51 -7.17 19.55
C CYS A 186 8.98 -7.64 20.91
N SER A 187 9.14 -6.81 21.94
CA SER A 187 8.74 -7.14 23.32
C SER A 187 7.24 -7.37 23.50
N ASN A 188 6.42 -6.85 22.58
CA ASN A 188 4.99 -7.11 22.50
C ASN A 188 4.68 -7.64 21.10
N GLN A 189 4.75 -8.96 20.93
CA GLN A 189 4.49 -9.61 19.65
C GLN A 189 3.01 -9.39 19.28
N SER A 190 2.78 -8.65 18.20
CA SER A 190 1.44 -8.30 17.71
C SER A 190 0.99 -9.17 16.53
N LEU A 191 1.84 -10.06 16.02
CA LEU A 191 1.56 -10.85 14.82
C LEU A 191 0.45 -11.87 15.10
N GLU A 192 -0.67 -11.71 14.40
CA GLU A 192 -1.88 -12.53 14.49
C GLU A 192 -2.02 -13.46 13.26
N TYR A 193 -1.55 -13.01 12.10
CA TYR A 193 -1.62 -13.75 10.84
C TYR A 193 -0.28 -13.67 10.09
N LEU A 194 0.24 -14.85 9.70
CA LEU A 194 1.40 -14.98 8.85
C LEU A 194 1.13 -16.05 7.80
N ASP A 195 1.11 -15.63 6.54
CA ASP A 195 1.01 -16.54 5.40
C ASP A 195 2.24 -16.40 4.51
N LEU A 196 2.97 -17.51 4.40
CA LEU A 196 4.17 -17.68 3.59
C LEU A 196 4.01 -18.86 2.61
N SER A 197 2.79 -19.39 2.48
CA SER A 197 2.48 -20.56 1.65
C SER A 197 2.75 -20.28 0.17
N SER A 198 2.83 -21.35 -0.65
CA SER A 198 3.08 -21.23 -2.09
C SER A 198 4.30 -20.36 -2.45
N ASN A 199 5.43 -20.64 -1.80
CA ASN A 199 6.73 -20.03 -2.09
C ASN A 199 7.84 -21.10 -2.16
N HIS A 200 9.08 -20.69 -2.45
CA HIS A 200 10.28 -21.54 -2.46
C HIS A 200 11.13 -21.37 -1.19
N LEU A 201 10.47 -21.19 -0.05
CA LEU A 201 11.12 -20.94 1.23
C LEU A 201 11.74 -22.21 1.80
N THR A 202 12.78 -22.01 2.59
CA THR A 202 13.52 -23.06 3.28
C THR A 202 13.58 -22.74 4.78
N GLY A 203 13.93 -23.74 5.59
CA GLY A 203 13.91 -23.62 7.06
C GLY A 203 13.18 -24.81 7.66
N LYS A 204 13.63 -25.25 8.83
CA LYS A 204 12.99 -26.29 9.63
C LYS A 204 12.27 -25.65 10.80
#